data_AF-A0A948AUS6-F1
#
_entry.id   AF-A0A948AUS6-F1
#
_cell.length_a   1.000
_cell.length_b   1.000
_cell.length_c   1.000
_cell.angle_alpha   90.00
_cell.angle_beta   90.00
_cell.angle_gamma   90.00
#
_symmetry.space_group_name_H-M   'P 1'
#
loop_
_entity.id
_entity.type
_entity.pdbx_description
1 polymer ?
#
loop_
_entity_poly.entity_id
_entity_poly.type
_entity_poly.pdbx_seq_one_letter_code
_entity_poly.pdbx_strand_id
1 'polypeptide(L)'
;MYKKEFQITENVSNNSFSYDKRTNPTITVPDIVDGSIDDVKIGDKIVFEDFDEDGNLKSCTGLQNFIRTVHPTTKKPVIIVDNHNHVFYFWYEARTNGQINNGATLIHIDQHKDIRKPAEKLNNSDDLNSVFKYTNSILNVGNYIPPAMEEGLVRKVIPITSESEINKNTPEGAPVPPDKGVRGFARLRGTESSLIVNIDLDFWAPEMDYIDNKLKIDTTKKWMEKADLITIATSPFFIDQELALKVLKELLYN
;
A
#
# COMPACT_ATOMS: atom_id res chain seq x y z
N MET A 1 -4.85 4.54 14.90
CA MET A 1 -3.62 3.78 15.25
C MET A 1 -2.42 4.46 14.59
N TYR A 2 -1.20 3.94 14.71
CA TYR A 2 0.02 4.56 14.17
C TYR A 2 0.31 6.00 14.69
N LYS A 3 -0.23 6.40 15.85
CA LYS A 3 -0.02 7.77 16.38
C LYS A 3 1.37 8.00 16.98
N LYS A 4 2.13 6.92 17.15
CA LYS A 4 3.46 6.92 17.72
C LYS A 4 4.23 5.77 17.09
N GLU A 5 5.49 6.04 16.77
CA GLU A 5 6.46 5.03 16.36
C GLU A 5 6.52 3.90 17.40
N PHE A 6 6.66 2.67 16.93
CA PHE A 6 6.86 1.50 17.79
C PHE A 6 7.77 0.48 17.12
N GLN A 7 8.31 -0.43 17.91
CA GLN A 7 9.17 -1.50 17.43
C GLN A 7 8.45 -2.84 17.47
N ILE A 8 8.76 -3.69 16.48
CA ILE A 8 8.39 -5.10 16.48
C ILE A 8 9.68 -5.88 16.76
N THR A 9 9.75 -6.47 17.95
CA THR A 9 10.90 -7.28 18.40
C THR A 9 10.62 -8.77 18.36
N GLU A 10 9.36 -9.18 18.19
CA GLU A 10 8.94 -10.58 18.17
C GLU A 10 9.08 -11.17 16.76
N ASN A 11 9.13 -12.50 16.63
CA ASN A 11 9.18 -13.21 15.36
C ASN A 11 7.79 -13.24 14.69
N VAL A 12 7.36 -12.08 14.22
CA VAL A 12 6.02 -11.84 13.68
C VAL A 12 6.09 -10.84 12.52
N SER A 13 5.05 -10.81 11.67
CA SER A 13 4.92 -9.85 10.57
C SER A 13 6.20 -9.73 9.71
N ASN A 14 6.59 -8.54 9.27
CA ASN A 14 7.84 -8.33 8.53
C ASN A 14 9.08 -8.62 9.37
N ASN A 15 8.99 -8.65 10.70
CA ASN A 15 10.15 -9.02 11.52
C ASN A 15 10.45 -10.52 11.42
N SER A 16 9.52 -11.37 10.94
CA SER A 16 9.76 -12.80 10.81
C SER A 16 10.78 -13.17 9.73
N PHE A 17 11.03 -12.27 8.78
CA PHE A 17 12.02 -12.49 7.72
C PHE A 17 13.41 -12.67 8.34
N SER A 18 13.99 -13.84 8.05
CA SER A 18 15.28 -14.31 8.57
C SER A 18 15.50 -14.08 10.07
N TYR A 19 14.44 -14.06 10.88
CA TYR A 19 14.49 -13.66 12.30
C TYR A 19 15.60 -14.39 13.06
N ASP A 20 15.66 -15.72 12.96
CA ASP A 20 16.63 -16.56 13.69
C ASP A 20 18.07 -16.45 13.18
N LYS A 21 18.29 -15.80 12.02
CA LYS A 21 19.61 -15.58 11.43
C LYS A 21 20.18 -14.19 11.76
N ARG A 22 19.35 -13.26 12.23
CA ARG A 22 19.73 -11.86 12.50
C ARG A 22 20.23 -11.74 13.94
N THR A 23 21.23 -10.88 14.16
CA THR A 23 21.87 -10.73 15.49
C THR A 23 20.97 -10.02 16.50
N ASN A 24 20.16 -9.05 16.05
CA ASN A 24 19.22 -8.32 16.90
C ASN A 24 17.93 -8.04 16.11
N PRO A 25 17.03 -9.04 15.96
CA PRO A 25 15.90 -8.95 15.06
C PRO A 25 14.85 -7.96 15.57
N THR A 26 14.95 -6.72 15.15
CA THR A 26 14.02 -5.65 15.49
C THR A 26 13.83 -4.76 14.27
N ILE A 27 12.57 -4.45 13.98
CA ILE A 27 12.21 -3.43 13.00
C ILE A 27 11.36 -2.35 13.66
N THR A 28 11.39 -1.16 13.07
CA THR A 28 10.62 -0.01 13.51
C THR A 28 9.47 0.24 12.55
N VAL A 29 8.30 0.56 13.10
CA VAL A 29 7.13 0.98 12.35
C VAL A 29 6.91 2.48 12.62
N PRO A 30 7.06 3.34 11.61
CA PRO A 30 6.87 4.79 11.76
C PRO A 30 5.45 5.15 12.23
N ASP A 31 5.32 6.31 12.89
CA ASP A 31 4.02 6.94 13.07
C ASP A 31 3.51 7.56 11.77
N ILE A 32 2.19 7.78 11.72
CA ILE A 32 1.55 8.52 10.64
C ILE A 32 1.34 9.98 11.03
N VAL A 33 1.64 10.87 10.09
CA VAL A 33 1.38 12.30 10.19
C VAL A 33 0.47 12.77 9.05
N ASP A 34 -0.38 13.76 9.33
CA ASP A 34 -1.09 14.49 8.28
C ASP A 34 -0.15 15.53 7.68
N GLY A 35 0.08 15.47 6.38
CA GLY A 35 1.09 16.31 5.71
C GLY A 35 0.93 16.41 4.21
N SER A 36 2.00 16.82 3.55
CA SER A 36 2.14 16.96 2.11
C SER A 36 3.16 15.96 1.55
N ILE A 37 3.26 15.89 0.22
CA ILE A 37 4.26 15.06 -0.45
C ILE A 37 5.69 15.51 -0.11
N ASP A 38 5.89 16.80 0.18
CA ASP A 38 7.19 17.36 0.55
C ASP A 38 7.64 16.94 1.96
N ASP A 39 6.72 16.42 2.77
CA ASP A 39 7.01 15.86 4.09
C ASP A 39 7.48 14.39 4.02
N VAL A 40 7.38 13.74 2.86
CA VAL A 40 7.89 12.38 2.64
C VAL A 40 9.41 12.41 2.63
N LYS A 41 10.02 11.85 3.67
CA LYS A 41 11.47 11.82 3.88
C LYS A 41 11.93 10.42 4.26
N ILE A 42 13.15 10.08 3.85
CA ILE A 42 13.82 8.85 4.28
C ILE A 42 14.18 8.98 5.76
N GLY A 43 13.85 7.95 6.53
CA GLY A 43 14.15 7.84 7.96
C GLY A 43 15.52 7.22 8.22
N ASP A 44 15.91 7.15 9.49
CA ASP A 44 17.17 6.56 9.94
C ASP A 44 17.00 5.20 10.64
N LYS A 45 15.75 4.73 10.78
CA LYS A 45 15.41 3.48 11.47
C LYS A 45 15.32 2.32 10.50
N ILE A 46 15.77 1.15 10.94
CA ILE A 46 15.58 -0.11 10.21
C ILE A 46 14.10 -0.47 10.29
N VAL A 47 13.44 -0.54 9.12
CA VAL A 47 12.01 -0.87 9.00
C VAL A 47 11.77 -2.23 8.35
N PHE A 48 12.80 -2.77 7.69
CA PHE A 48 12.80 -4.10 7.08
C PHE A 48 14.23 -4.63 7.06
N GLU A 49 14.39 -5.93 7.27
CA GLU A 49 15.71 -6.55 7.24
C GLU A 49 15.58 -8.02 6.83
N ASP A 50 16.27 -8.41 5.76
CA ASP A 50 16.35 -9.79 5.29
C ASP A 50 17.66 -10.01 4.51
N PHE A 51 17.95 -11.27 4.16
CA PHE A 51 19.09 -11.61 3.32
C PHE A 51 18.73 -11.48 1.84
N ASP A 52 19.61 -10.86 1.06
CA ASP A 52 19.48 -10.80 -0.40
C ASP A 52 19.84 -12.14 -1.07
N GLU A 53 19.74 -12.18 -2.40
CA GLU A 53 20.03 -13.37 -3.20
C GLU A 53 21.49 -13.85 -3.08
N ASP A 54 22.41 -12.93 -2.76
CA ASP A 54 23.84 -13.20 -2.55
C ASP A 54 24.16 -13.63 -1.10
N GLY A 55 23.15 -13.66 -0.22
CA GLY A 55 23.30 -14.03 1.18
C GLY A 55 23.89 -12.93 2.06
N ASN A 56 23.84 -11.66 1.62
CA ASN A 56 24.19 -10.52 2.45
C ASN A 56 22.95 -10.03 3.21
N LEU A 57 23.13 -9.70 4.48
CA LEU A 57 22.07 -9.07 5.27
C LEU A 57 21.85 -7.64 4.78
N LYS A 58 20.63 -7.34 4.31
CA LYS A 58 20.22 -6.00 3.90
C LYS A 58 19.32 -5.38 4.96
N SER A 59 19.84 -4.37 5.65
CA SER A 59 19.11 -3.59 6.65
C SER A 59 18.58 -2.31 6.00
N CYS A 60 17.26 -2.23 5.84
CA CYS A 60 16.62 -1.17 5.07
C CYS A 60 16.04 -0.08 5.96
N THR A 61 16.44 1.16 5.69
CA THR A 61 15.75 2.34 6.21
C THR A 61 14.62 2.74 5.29
N GLY A 62 13.43 2.99 5.85
CA GLY A 62 12.23 3.39 5.11
C GLY A 62 11.94 4.87 5.27
N LEU A 63 10.67 5.18 5.52
CA LEU A 63 10.21 6.54 5.73
C LEU A 63 10.45 7.00 7.18
N GLN A 64 10.67 8.30 7.37
CA GLN A 64 10.70 8.92 8.69
C GLN A 64 9.31 8.85 9.36
N ASN A 65 8.26 9.07 8.57
CA ASN A 65 6.87 8.98 8.98
C ASN A 65 6.05 8.42 7.82
N PHE A 66 4.97 7.69 8.13
CA PHE A 66 3.90 7.51 7.15
C PHE A 66 3.19 8.82 6.93
N ILE A 67 2.73 9.06 5.70
CA ILE A 67 2.08 10.33 5.34
C ILE A 67 0.64 10.08 4.96
N ARG A 68 -0.28 10.79 5.62
CA ARG A 68 -1.64 10.99 5.12
C ARG A 68 -1.70 12.33 4.41
N THR A 69 -2.18 12.30 3.18
CA THR A 69 -2.35 13.50 2.37
C THR A 69 -3.52 13.35 1.39
N VAL A 70 -3.63 14.26 0.43
CA VAL A 70 -4.61 14.19 -0.66
C VAL A 70 -3.91 14.35 -2.00
N HIS A 71 -4.45 13.68 -3.02
CA HIS A 71 -3.99 13.86 -4.39
C HIS A 71 -4.12 15.33 -4.78
N PRO A 72 -3.07 15.97 -5.34
CA PRO A 72 -3.06 17.42 -5.52
C PRO A 72 -4.14 17.92 -6.48
N THR A 73 -4.47 17.15 -7.52
CA THR A 73 -5.54 17.47 -8.48
C THR A 73 -6.91 17.00 -8.02
N THR A 74 -7.12 15.69 -7.84
CA THR A 74 -8.46 15.11 -7.57
C THR A 74 -8.92 15.23 -6.13
N LYS A 75 -8.04 15.65 -5.20
CA LYS A 75 -8.29 15.74 -3.75
C LYS A 75 -8.70 14.42 -3.09
N LYS A 76 -8.48 13.29 -3.77
CA LYS A 76 -8.74 11.96 -3.23
C LYS A 76 -7.74 11.64 -2.10
N PRO A 77 -8.13 10.89 -1.07
CA PRO A 77 -7.23 10.49 0.00
C PRO A 77 -6.04 9.69 -0.53
N VAL A 78 -4.83 10.03 -0.05
CA VAL A 78 -3.58 9.33 -0.35
C VAL A 78 -2.92 8.94 0.97
N ILE A 79 -2.51 7.68 1.08
CA ILE A 79 -1.69 7.18 2.19
C ILE A 79 -0.37 6.66 1.65
N ILE A 80 0.73 7.11 2.23
CA ILE A 80 2.09 6.72 1.85
C ILE A 80 2.73 6.02 3.05
N VAL A 81 3.20 4.79 2.83
CA VAL A 81 3.86 3.94 3.83
C VAL A 81 5.20 3.42 3.30
N ASP A 82 6.02 2.82 4.16
CA ASP A 82 7.22 2.13 3.71
C ASP A 82 6.89 0.74 3.14
N ASN A 83 6.52 -0.21 4.00
CA ASN A 83 6.26 -1.60 3.65
C ASN A 83 4.79 -1.79 3.31
N HIS A 84 4.53 -2.57 2.25
CA HIS A 84 3.22 -2.64 1.63
C HIS A 84 2.11 -3.17 2.53
N ASN A 85 2.40 -4.09 3.46
CA ASN A 85 1.39 -4.65 4.36
C ASN A 85 0.66 -3.59 5.20
N HIS A 86 1.31 -2.45 5.49
CA HIS A 86 0.70 -1.40 6.31
C HIS A 86 -0.54 -0.78 5.67
N VAL A 87 -0.65 -0.79 4.33
CA VAL A 87 -1.83 -0.27 3.62
C VAL A 87 -3.11 -1.00 4.01
N PHE A 88 -3.02 -2.26 4.43
CA PHE A 88 -4.15 -3.06 4.90
C PHE A 88 -4.93 -2.34 5.99
N TYR A 89 -4.26 -1.84 7.04
CA TYR A 89 -4.93 -1.12 8.12
C TYR A 89 -5.66 0.12 7.58
N PHE A 90 -5.02 0.86 6.68
CA PHE A 90 -5.57 2.10 6.14
C PHE A 90 -6.77 1.87 5.22
N TRP A 91 -6.89 0.72 4.57
CA TRP A 91 -8.11 0.37 3.84
C TRP A 91 -9.30 0.19 4.79
N TYR A 92 -9.15 -0.51 5.90
CA TYR A 92 -10.22 -0.65 6.90
C TYR A 92 -10.53 0.65 7.63
N GLU A 93 -9.52 1.48 7.88
CA GLU A 93 -9.72 2.81 8.41
C GLU A 93 -10.54 3.68 7.44
N ALA A 94 -10.19 3.67 6.15
CA ALA A 94 -10.93 4.38 5.12
C ALA A 94 -12.39 3.88 5.00
N ARG A 95 -12.60 2.56 5.10
CA ARG A 95 -13.94 1.96 5.15
C ARG A 95 -14.73 2.45 6.37
N THR A 96 -14.11 2.45 7.54
CA THR A 96 -14.72 2.89 8.81
C THR A 96 -15.12 4.37 8.74
N ASN A 97 -14.32 5.18 8.05
CA ASN A 97 -14.59 6.59 7.81
C ASN A 97 -15.56 6.85 6.64
N GLY A 98 -16.09 5.81 5.99
CA GLY A 98 -17.04 5.93 4.87
C GLY A 98 -16.42 6.43 3.56
N GLN A 99 -15.09 6.41 3.43
CA GLN A 99 -14.37 6.84 2.22
C GLN A 99 -14.49 5.78 1.11
N ILE A 100 -14.43 4.51 1.50
CA ILE A 100 -14.65 3.35 0.62
C ILE A 100 -15.73 2.42 1.20
N ASN A 101 -16.31 1.58 0.35
CA ASN A 101 -17.28 0.55 0.73
C ASN A 101 -16.67 -0.85 0.59
N ASN A 102 -17.26 -1.83 1.29
CA ASN A 102 -17.02 -3.25 1.00
C ASN A 102 -17.34 -3.57 -0.47
N GLY A 103 -16.70 -4.61 -0.98
CA GLY A 103 -16.84 -5.04 -2.36
C GLY A 103 -16.07 -4.18 -3.36
N ALA A 104 -15.01 -3.50 -2.90
CA ALA A 104 -14.16 -2.66 -3.71
C ALA A 104 -13.45 -3.43 -4.82
N THR A 105 -13.12 -2.74 -5.91
CA THR A 105 -12.12 -3.20 -6.88
C THR A 105 -10.77 -2.63 -6.48
N LEU A 106 -9.77 -3.49 -6.35
CA LEU A 106 -8.38 -3.14 -6.09
C LEU A 106 -7.59 -3.17 -7.40
N ILE A 107 -7.08 -2.04 -7.83
CA ILE A 107 -6.01 -1.96 -8.83
C ILE A 107 -4.70 -2.07 -8.07
N HIS A 108 -3.91 -3.09 -8.35
CA HIS A 108 -2.67 -3.36 -7.66
C HIS A 108 -1.51 -3.26 -8.64
N ILE A 109 -0.77 -2.16 -8.58
CA ILE A 109 0.38 -1.85 -9.42
C ILE A 109 1.63 -2.16 -8.62
N ASP A 110 2.37 -3.19 -9.02
CA ASP A 110 3.38 -3.83 -8.17
C ASP A 110 4.25 -4.76 -9.02
N GLN A 111 5.52 -5.00 -8.66
CA GLN A 111 6.31 -6.08 -9.27
C GLN A 111 5.77 -7.48 -8.90
N HIS A 112 5.17 -7.61 -7.72
CA HIS A 112 4.66 -8.80 -7.09
C HIS A 112 3.12 -8.84 -7.11
N LYS A 113 2.53 -9.93 -6.59
CA LYS A 113 1.07 -10.11 -6.55
C LYS A 113 0.50 -10.04 -5.14
N ASP A 114 1.34 -10.22 -4.12
CA ASP A 114 1.00 -10.22 -2.69
C ASP A 114 -0.19 -11.08 -2.25
N ILE A 115 -0.35 -12.21 -2.94
CA ILE A 115 -1.45 -13.15 -2.75
C ILE A 115 -1.08 -14.37 -1.88
N ARG A 116 0.03 -14.36 -1.14
CA ARG A 116 0.34 -15.46 -0.22
C ARG A 116 -0.71 -15.47 0.90
N LYS A 117 -1.06 -16.66 1.40
CA LYS A 117 -2.01 -16.77 2.51
C LYS A 117 -1.29 -16.56 3.84
N PRO A 118 -1.80 -15.72 4.74
CA PRO A 118 -1.27 -15.63 6.10
C PRO A 118 -1.59 -16.89 6.91
N ALA A 119 -0.86 -17.07 8.01
CA ALA A 119 -1.02 -18.21 8.92
C ALA A 119 -2.37 -18.18 9.67
N GLU A 120 -2.89 -16.98 9.93
CA GLU A 120 -4.11 -16.77 10.70
C GLU A 120 -5.07 -15.85 9.94
N LYS A 121 -6.36 -15.96 10.27
CA LYS A 121 -7.40 -15.09 9.73
C LYS A 121 -7.59 -13.86 10.61
N LEU A 122 -8.13 -12.80 10.04
CA LEU A 122 -8.54 -11.63 10.80
C LEU A 122 -9.73 -12.00 11.71
N ASN A 123 -9.62 -11.73 13.00
CA ASN A 123 -10.65 -12.10 13.98
C ASN A 123 -11.91 -11.23 13.88
N ASN A 124 -11.73 -9.91 13.70
CA ASN A 124 -12.81 -8.94 13.59
C ASN A 124 -12.36 -7.79 12.69
N SER A 125 -12.96 -7.67 11.52
CA SER A 125 -12.69 -6.59 10.56
C SER A 125 -13.34 -5.26 10.91
N ASP A 126 -14.37 -5.25 11.76
CA ASP A 126 -15.07 -4.02 12.18
C ASP A 126 -14.39 -3.30 13.36
N ASP A 127 -13.42 -3.94 14.02
CA ASP A 127 -12.59 -3.33 15.06
C ASP A 127 -11.21 -2.95 14.51
N LEU A 128 -10.94 -1.65 14.38
CA LEU A 128 -9.64 -1.14 13.93
C LEU A 128 -8.48 -1.54 14.84
N ASN A 129 -8.71 -1.88 16.11
CA ASN A 129 -7.67 -2.41 16.98
C ASN A 129 -7.28 -3.84 16.58
N SER A 130 -8.28 -4.68 16.29
CA SER A 130 -8.09 -6.03 15.74
C SER A 130 -7.35 -5.97 14.40
N VAL A 131 -7.77 -5.09 13.49
CA VAL A 131 -7.09 -4.87 12.20
C VAL A 131 -5.63 -4.44 12.40
N PHE A 132 -5.38 -3.45 13.27
CA PHE A 132 -4.03 -2.96 13.53
C PHE A 132 -3.09 -4.04 14.06
N LYS A 133 -3.55 -4.84 15.02
CA LYS A 133 -2.79 -5.98 15.55
C LYS A 133 -2.52 -7.01 14.45
N TYR A 134 -3.53 -7.35 13.66
CA TYR A 134 -3.40 -8.29 12.57
C TYR A 134 -2.37 -7.83 11.52
N THR A 135 -2.41 -6.55 11.13
CA THR A 135 -1.44 -5.95 10.19
C THR A 135 0.01 -6.06 10.68
N ASN A 136 0.25 -5.87 11.97
CA ASN A 136 1.59 -5.77 12.55
C ASN A 136 2.07 -7.05 13.24
N SER A 137 1.25 -8.11 13.31
CA SER A 137 1.62 -9.38 13.93
C SER A 137 1.43 -10.58 13.01
N ILE A 138 0.53 -10.52 12.03
CA ILE A 138 0.24 -11.66 11.14
C ILE A 138 0.62 -11.36 9.70
N LEU A 139 0.31 -10.15 9.23
CA LEU A 139 0.57 -9.78 7.84
C LEU A 139 2.04 -9.40 7.62
N ASN A 140 2.52 -9.70 6.43
CA ASN A 140 3.80 -9.24 5.91
C ASN A 140 3.64 -8.75 4.47
N VAL A 141 4.71 -8.19 3.91
CA VAL A 141 4.68 -7.55 2.59
C VAL A 141 4.03 -8.38 1.48
N GLY A 142 4.06 -9.73 1.54
CA GLY A 142 3.48 -10.54 0.45
C GLY A 142 2.19 -11.30 0.76
N ASN A 143 1.46 -11.00 1.84
CA ASN A 143 0.28 -11.78 2.23
C ASN A 143 -0.96 -10.98 2.68
N TYR A 144 -0.97 -9.65 2.47
CA TYR A 144 -2.02 -8.77 3.02
C TYR A 144 -3.29 -8.66 2.15
N ILE A 145 -3.22 -8.98 0.85
CA ILE A 145 -4.39 -8.88 -0.05
C ILE A 145 -5.44 -9.96 0.23
N PRO A 146 -5.10 -11.25 0.37
CA PRO A 146 -6.11 -12.30 0.53
C PRO A 146 -7.07 -12.09 1.71
N PRO A 147 -6.63 -11.65 2.90
CA PRO A 147 -7.55 -11.36 4.00
C PRO A 147 -8.55 -10.24 3.69
N ALA A 148 -8.15 -9.22 2.92
CA ALA A 148 -9.09 -8.17 2.50
C ALA A 148 -10.16 -8.71 1.53
N MET A 149 -9.82 -9.75 0.76
CA MET A 149 -10.77 -10.46 -0.09
C MET A 149 -11.70 -11.38 0.71
N GLU A 150 -11.16 -12.15 1.65
CA GLU A 150 -11.92 -13.07 2.51
C GLU A 150 -12.96 -12.33 3.35
N GLU A 151 -12.62 -11.14 3.87
CA GLU A 151 -13.52 -10.28 4.65
C GLU A 151 -14.51 -9.48 3.77
N GLY A 152 -14.41 -9.61 2.44
CA GLY A 152 -15.30 -8.94 1.50
C GLY A 152 -15.07 -7.43 1.37
N LEU A 153 -13.99 -6.88 1.94
CA LEU A 153 -13.59 -5.49 1.71
C LEU A 153 -13.22 -5.29 0.23
N VAL A 154 -12.43 -6.21 -0.31
CA VAL A 154 -12.04 -6.27 -1.73
C VAL A 154 -12.77 -7.42 -2.40
N ARG A 155 -13.55 -7.14 -3.46
CA ARG A 155 -14.24 -8.19 -4.22
C ARG A 155 -13.46 -8.64 -5.45
N LYS A 156 -12.68 -7.73 -6.04
CA LYS A 156 -11.95 -7.96 -7.27
C LYS A 156 -10.57 -7.34 -7.17
N VAL A 157 -9.54 -8.08 -7.54
CA VAL A 157 -8.18 -7.57 -7.72
C VAL A 157 -7.86 -7.56 -9.21
N ILE A 158 -7.32 -6.44 -9.69
CA ILE A 158 -6.79 -6.27 -11.04
C ILE A 158 -5.29 -6.02 -10.89
N PRO A 159 -4.45 -7.03 -11.09
CA PRO A 159 -3.01 -6.88 -10.97
C PRO A 159 -2.43 -6.20 -12.22
N ILE A 160 -1.49 -5.29 -12.01
CA ILE A 160 -0.70 -4.62 -13.04
C ILE A 160 0.76 -4.87 -12.66
N THR A 161 1.27 -6.03 -13.08
CA THR A 161 2.62 -6.51 -12.73
C THR A 161 3.53 -6.68 -13.94
N SER A 162 3.06 -6.27 -15.12
CA SER A 162 3.80 -6.40 -16.39
C SER A 162 3.19 -5.48 -17.45
N GLU A 163 3.93 -5.25 -18.54
CA GLU A 163 3.43 -4.51 -19.70
C GLU A 163 2.16 -5.15 -20.30
N SER A 164 2.10 -6.49 -20.34
CA SER A 164 0.92 -7.21 -20.83
C SER A 164 -0.33 -6.89 -20.01
N GLU A 165 -0.21 -6.80 -18.68
CA GLU A 165 -1.34 -6.44 -17.81
C GLU A 165 -1.67 -4.94 -17.89
N ILE A 166 -0.70 -4.05 -18.13
CA ILE A 166 -0.98 -2.63 -18.46
C ILE A 166 -1.86 -2.55 -19.71
N ASN A 167 -1.47 -3.25 -20.79
CA ASN A 167 -2.17 -3.23 -22.07
C ASN A 167 -3.58 -3.85 -21.99
N LYS A 168 -3.75 -4.86 -21.13
CA LYS A 168 -5.01 -5.56 -20.93
C LYS A 168 -5.98 -4.82 -20.00
N ASN A 169 -5.47 -4.18 -18.96
CA ASN A 169 -6.28 -3.56 -17.91
C ASN A 169 -6.16 -2.04 -17.99
N THR A 170 -6.86 -1.46 -18.96
CA THR A 170 -6.80 -0.02 -19.20
C THR A 170 -7.79 0.75 -18.31
N PRO A 171 -7.42 1.96 -17.84
CA PRO A 171 -8.32 2.83 -17.09
C PRO A 171 -9.59 3.17 -17.87
N GLU A 172 -9.54 3.29 -19.20
CA GLU A 172 -10.64 3.75 -20.05
C GLU A 172 -11.91 2.88 -19.96
N GLY A 173 -11.77 1.58 -19.64
CA GLY A 173 -12.88 0.66 -19.40
C GLY A 173 -13.36 0.55 -17.95
N ALA A 174 -12.72 1.26 -17.02
CA ALA A 174 -13.02 1.17 -15.59
C ALA A 174 -14.32 1.90 -15.22
N PRO A 175 -15.12 1.37 -14.27
CA PRO A 175 -16.25 2.10 -13.71
C PRO A 175 -15.78 3.46 -13.21
N VAL A 176 -16.42 4.54 -13.67
CA VAL A 176 -16.21 5.87 -13.11
C VAL A 176 -17.04 5.92 -11.82
N PRO A 177 -16.45 6.06 -10.63
CA PRO A 177 -17.24 6.29 -9.43
C PRO A 177 -18.04 7.59 -9.65
N PRO A 178 -19.35 7.64 -9.35
CA PRO A 178 -20.07 8.89 -9.52
C PRO A 178 -19.44 9.96 -8.62
N ASP A 179 -19.52 11.18 -9.12
CA ASP A 179 -19.05 12.35 -8.41
C ASP A 179 -19.76 12.45 -7.06
N LYS A 180 -19.02 12.16 -5.97
CA LYS A 180 -19.51 12.30 -4.59
C LYS A 180 -19.52 13.77 -4.22
N GLY A 181 -20.41 14.52 -4.87
CA GLY A 181 -20.71 15.90 -4.52
C GLY A 181 -20.98 16.01 -3.03
N VAL A 182 -20.30 16.96 -2.38
CA VAL A 182 -20.37 17.21 -0.95
C VAL A 182 -21.83 17.51 -0.54
N ARG A 183 -22.44 16.58 0.20
CA ARG A 183 -23.40 16.75 1.33
C ARG A 183 -24.45 15.64 1.32
N GLY A 184 -24.57 14.96 2.46
CA GLY A 184 -25.78 14.23 2.83
C GLY A 184 -25.50 12.80 3.27
N PHE A 185 -25.40 12.60 4.58
CA PHE A 185 -25.59 11.31 5.22
C PHE A 185 -26.94 10.70 4.78
N ALA A 186 -26.91 9.75 3.85
CA ALA A 186 -28.03 8.85 3.59
C ALA A 186 -27.55 7.56 2.92
N ARG A 187 -27.22 6.59 3.77
CA ARG A 187 -27.52 5.16 3.64
C ARG A 187 -28.23 4.77 2.31
N LEU A 188 -27.45 4.38 1.31
CA LEU A 188 -27.91 3.50 0.24
C LEU A 188 -26.93 2.33 0.14
N ARG A 189 -27.34 1.18 0.71
CA ARG A 189 -26.82 -0.11 0.30
C ARG A 189 -27.28 -0.32 -1.14
N GLY A 190 -26.40 -0.12 -2.12
CA GLY A 190 -26.77 -0.29 -3.52
C GLY A 190 -25.61 -0.01 -4.49
N THR A 191 -25.06 -1.09 -5.04
CA THR A 191 -24.52 -1.22 -6.42
C THR A 191 -23.22 -0.53 -6.84
N GLU A 192 -22.58 0.33 -6.07
CA GLU A 192 -21.33 0.97 -6.52
C GLU A 192 -20.09 0.47 -5.77
N SER A 193 -19.23 -0.26 -6.48
CA SER A 193 -17.96 -0.74 -5.94
C SER A 193 -16.94 0.38 -5.90
N SER A 194 -16.41 0.68 -4.70
CA SER A 194 -15.28 1.60 -4.56
C SER A 194 -14.06 1.15 -5.36
N LEU A 195 -13.23 2.10 -5.78
CA LEU A 195 -11.97 1.82 -6.46
C LEU A 195 -10.79 2.17 -5.55
N ILE A 196 -9.98 1.17 -5.18
CA ILE A 196 -8.72 1.36 -4.47
C ILE A 196 -7.60 1.23 -5.49
N VAL A 197 -6.69 2.22 -5.54
CA VAL A 197 -5.46 2.13 -6.32
C VAL A 197 -4.31 1.96 -5.35
N ASN A 198 -3.76 0.76 -5.33
CA ASN A 198 -2.68 0.35 -4.45
C ASN A 198 -1.39 0.19 -5.27
N ILE A 199 -0.37 0.95 -4.91
CA ILE A 199 0.86 1.10 -5.69
C ILE A 199 2.02 0.66 -4.80
N ASP A 200 2.81 -0.31 -5.24
CA ASP A 200 4.17 -0.51 -4.78
C ASP A 200 5.12 0.18 -5.75
N LEU A 201 6.04 0.98 -5.22
CA LEU A 201 7.02 1.69 -6.04
C LEU A 201 8.11 0.77 -6.59
N ASP A 202 8.23 -0.46 -6.10
CA ASP A 202 9.11 -1.49 -6.69
C ASP A 202 8.77 -1.82 -8.16
N PHE A 203 7.57 -1.45 -8.63
CA PHE A 203 7.22 -1.48 -10.05
C PHE A 203 8.12 -0.59 -10.94
N TRP A 204 8.86 0.34 -10.33
CA TRP A 204 9.90 1.17 -10.95
C TRP A 204 11.32 0.77 -10.57
N ALA A 205 11.51 -0.39 -9.93
CA ALA A 205 12.85 -0.94 -9.72
C ALA A 205 13.51 -1.30 -11.06
N PRO A 206 14.85 -1.34 -11.15
CA PRO A 206 15.58 -1.64 -12.39
C PRO A 206 15.16 -2.94 -13.09
N GLU A 207 14.70 -3.93 -12.32
CA GLU A 207 14.16 -5.21 -12.79
C GLU A 207 12.94 -5.03 -13.70
N MET A 208 12.25 -3.89 -13.60
CA MET A 208 11.03 -3.54 -14.33
C MET A 208 11.29 -2.52 -15.46
N ASP A 209 12.55 -2.26 -15.83
CA ASP A 209 12.93 -1.30 -16.89
C ASP A 209 12.61 -1.80 -18.32
N TYR A 210 12.26 -3.08 -18.47
CA TYR A 210 11.76 -3.59 -19.75
C TYR A 210 10.40 -2.97 -20.15
N ILE A 211 9.67 -2.40 -19.19
CA ILE A 211 8.42 -1.66 -19.42
C ILE A 211 8.76 -0.17 -19.56
N ASP A 212 8.30 0.46 -20.65
CA ASP A 212 8.48 1.89 -20.87
C ASP A 212 8.00 2.74 -19.66
N ASN A 213 8.89 3.58 -19.12
CA ASN A 213 8.59 4.35 -17.92
C ASN A 213 7.41 5.32 -18.11
N LYS A 214 7.31 5.94 -19.30
CA LYS A 214 6.21 6.86 -19.60
C LYS A 214 4.88 6.12 -19.57
N LEU A 215 4.82 4.91 -20.14
CA LEU A 215 3.65 4.04 -20.06
C LEU A 215 3.28 3.70 -18.62
N LYS A 216 4.26 3.36 -17.75
CA LYS A 216 4.02 3.09 -16.32
C LYS A 216 3.41 4.30 -15.61
N ILE A 217 4.02 5.48 -15.76
CA ILE A 217 3.59 6.72 -15.11
C ILE A 217 2.19 7.15 -15.61
N ASP A 218 1.99 7.22 -16.92
CA ASP A 218 0.71 7.66 -17.52
C ASP A 218 -0.44 6.74 -17.11
N THR A 219 -0.22 5.42 -17.14
CA THR A 219 -1.24 4.43 -16.75
C THR A 219 -1.58 4.56 -15.27
N THR A 220 -0.57 4.70 -14.42
CA THR A 220 -0.75 4.83 -12.96
C THR A 220 -1.53 6.11 -12.62
N LYS A 221 -1.16 7.26 -13.21
CA LYS A 221 -1.86 8.53 -13.01
C LYS A 221 -3.34 8.44 -13.41
N LYS A 222 -3.64 7.84 -14.56
CA LYS A 222 -5.03 7.64 -15.01
C LYS A 222 -5.84 6.77 -14.05
N TRP A 223 -5.23 5.75 -13.43
CA TRP A 223 -5.89 4.97 -12.39
C TRP A 223 -6.12 5.81 -11.12
N MET A 224 -5.11 6.55 -10.67
CA MET A 224 -5.19 7.44 -9.50
C MET A 224 -6.30 8.48 -9.65
N GLU A 225 -6.53 9.01 -10.86
CA GLU A 225 -7.61 9.96 -11.15
C GLU A 225 -9.01 9.38 -10.86
N LYS A 226 -9.18 8.07 -11.04
CA LYS A 226 -10.45 7.36 -10.82
C LYS A 226 -10.62 6.81 -9.41
N ALA A 227 -9.58 6.87 -8.58
CA ALA A 227 -9.57 6.22 -7.28
C ALA A 227 -10.53 6.89 -6.28
N ASP A 228 -11.08 6.09 -5.37
CA ASP A 228 -11.68 6.57 -4.12
C ASP A 228 -10.63 6.64 -2.98
N LEU A 229 -9.62 5.78 -3.05
CA LEU A 229 -8.49 5.72 -2.12
C LEU A 229 -7.23 5.35 -2.89
N ILE A 230 -6.14 6.08 -2.63
CA ILE A 230 -4.81 5.78 -3.15
C ILE A 230 -3.92 5.37 -1.98
N THR A 231 -3.25 4.22 -2.11
CA THR A 231 -2.23 3.77 -1.16
C THR A 231 -0.93 3.51 -1.90
N ILE A 232 0.20 3.98 -1.35
CA ILE A 232 1.52 3.89 -1.97
C ILE A 232 2.52 3.36 -0.95
N ALA A 233 3.29 2.33 -1.31
CA ALA A 233 4.39 1.80 -0.53
C ALA A 233 5.73 2.13 -1.19
N THR A 234 6.71 2.60 -0.42
CA THR A 234 8.06 2.90 -0.94
C THR A 234 8.99 1.70 -0.94
N SER A 235 8.62 0.61 -0.26
CA SER A 235 9.20 -0.73 -0.33
C SER A 235 10.74 -0.78 -0.30
N PRO A 236 11.35 -0.36 0.83
CA PRO A 236 12.79 -0.12 0.92
C PRO A 236 13.68 -1.35 0.78
N PHE A 237 13.11 -2.55 0.85
CA PHE A 237 13.85 -3.77 0.51
C PHE A 237 13.97 -3.99 -1.00
N PHE A 238 12.98 -3.56 -1.78
CA PHE A 238 12.82 -3.90 -3.20
C PHE A 238 13.24 -2.77 -4.15
N ILE A 239 13.29 -1.52 -3.67
CA ILE A 239 13.73 -0.38 -4.48
C ILE A 239 14.58 0.61 -3.68
N ASP A 240 15.57 1.21 -4.35
CA ASP A 240 16.33 2.34 -3.81
C ASP A 240 15.41 3.49 -3.41
N GLN A 241 15.57 4.02 -2.20
CA GLN A 241 14.62 4.99 -1.65
C GLN A 241 14.69 6.37 -2.31
N GLU A 242 15.85 6.77 -2.85
CA GLU A 242 15.92 8.02 -3.60
C GLU A 242 15.18 7.89 -4.94
N LEU A 243 15.30 6.73 -5.60
CA LEU A 243 14.50 6.41 -6.78
C LEU A 243 12.99 6.34 -6.46
N ALA A 244 12.60 5.66 -5.39
CA ALA A 244 11.21 5.57 -4.97
C ALA A 244 10.61 6.97 -4.72
N LEU A 245 11.31 7.84 -3.98
CA LEU A 245 10.85 9.21 -3.72
C LEU A 245 10.78 10.06 -5.00
N LYS A 246 11.69 9.84 -5.96
CA LYS A 246 11.62 10.49 -7.28
C LYS A 246 10.37 10.08 -8.04
N VAL A 247 10.07 8.78 -8.09
CA VAL A 247 8.86 8.25 -8.76
C VAL A 247 7.60 8.73 -8.06
N LEU A 248 7.56 8.71 -6.73
CA LEU A 248 6.44 9.22 -5.94
C LEU A 248 6.13 10.68 -6.30
N LYS A 249 7.18 11.52 -6.40
CA LYS A 249 7.06 12.90 -6.84
C LYS A 249 6.56 12.98 -8.27
N GLU A 250 7.05 12.15 -9.19
CA GLU A 250 6.58 12.11 -10.57
C GLU A 250 5.11 11.69 -10.67
N LEU A 251 4.62 10.77 -9.82
CA LEU A 251 3.23 10.32 -9.81
C LEU A 251 2.27 11.39 -9.28
N LEU A 252 2.69 12.15 -8.27
CA LEU A 252 1.82 13.12 -7.60
C LEU A 252 2.03 14.56 -8.06
N TYR A 253 3.19 14.90 -8.62
CA TYR A 253 3.43 16.16 -9.32
C TYR A 253 3.32 15.99 -10.83
N ASN A 254 3.33 17.10 -11.56
CA ASN A 254 3.10 17.15 -13.01
C ASN A 254 3.98 16.19 -13.80
#